data_AF-A0A952UNQ7-F1
#
_entry.id   AF-A0A952UNQ7-F1
#
_cell.length_a   1.000
_cell.length_b   1.000
_cell.length_c   1.000
_cell.angle_alpha   90.00
_cell.angle_beta   90.00
_cell.angle_gamma   90.00
#
_symmetry.space_group_name_H-M   'P 1'
#
loop_
_entity.id
_entity.type
_entity.pdbx_description
1 polymer ?
#
loop_
_entity_poly.entity_id
_entity_poly.type
_entity_poly.pdbx_seq_one_letter_code
_entity_poly.pdbx_strand_id
1 'polypeptide(L)'
;MAARPRNLQEARDRSRNNAELAWWVFMRVSGLFLVFLVFAHVFINNIAINVATVDYNYVATRLAKPSVKVFDTFLLGLAMLHGVNGLRVVIGDNIRRPGLRFWVQVVLIVVSVGIFVAGVMTLWAFSYREMGDAIRDLTSGH
;
A
#
# COMPACT_ATOMS: atom_id res chain seq x y z
N MET A 1 -13.39 32.43 3.36
CA MET A 1 -13.43 33.07 2.04
C MET A 1 -11.99 33.15 1.52
N ALA A 2 -11.67 32.44 0.44
CA ALA A 2 -10.31 32.48 -0.12
C ALA A 2 -10.03 33.87 -0.71
N ALA A 3 -8.92 34.50 -0.32
CA ALA A 3 -8.54 35.82 -0.82
C ALA A 3 -8.35 35.78 -2.34
N ARG A 4 -9.02 36.70 -3.05
CA ARG A 4 -8.98 36.86 -4.50
C ARG A 4 -7.54 37.20 -4.92
N PRO A 5 -6.95 36.50 -5.92
CA PRO A 5 -5.61 36.79 -6.40
C PRO A 5 -5.55 38.23 -6.93
N ARG A 6 -4.47 38.96 -6.59
CA ARG A 6 -4.33 40.38 -6.89
C ARG A 6 -3.85 40.61 -8.33
N ASN A 7 -3.25 39.59 -8.95
CA ASN A 7 -2.77 39.64 -10.34
C ASN A 7 -2.86 38.27 -11.06
N LEU A 8 -2.69 38.29 -12.38
CA LEU A 8 -2.77 37.08 -13.23
C LEU A 8 -1.61 36.09 -13.01
N GLN A 9 -0.47 36.56 -12.52
CA GLN A 9 0.67 35.71 -12.17
C GLN A 9 0.38 34.89 -10.91
N GLU A 10 -0.13 35.51 -9.83
CA GLU A 10 -0.61 34.80 -8.63
C GLU A 10 -1.75 33.83 -8.95
N ALA A 11 -2.67 34.22 -9.84
CA ALA A 11 -3.73 33.31 -10.30
C ALA A 11 -3.15 32.11 -11.08
N ARG A 12 -2.14 32.33 -11.93
CA ARG A 12 -1.43 31.29 -12.68
C ARG A 12 -0.57 30.40 -11.78
N ASP A 13 0.10 30.95 -10.78
CA ASP A 13 0.96 30.22 -9.85
C ASP A 13 0.12 29.34 -8.91
N ARG A 14 -1.03 29.86 -8.46
CA ARG A 14 -2.03 29.09 -7.69
C ARG A 14 -2.69 28.01 -8.55
N SER A 15 -2.86 28.24 -9.86
CA SER A 15 -3.34 27.23 -10.82
C SER A 15 -2.28 26.20 -11.24
N ARG A 16 -0.99 26.53 -11.22
CA ARG A 16 0.12 25.61 -11.56
C ARG A 16 0.38 24.58 -10.47
N ASN A 17 0.15 24.93 -9.20
CA ASN A 17 0.32 24.03 -8.06
C ASN A 17 -1.02 23.37 -7.67
N ASN A 18 -1.60 22.59 -8.59
CA ASN A 18 -2.86 21.89 -8.38
C ASN A 18 -2.66 20.56 -7.62
N ALA A 19 -1.88 20.57 -6.54
CA ALA A 19 -1.56 19.37 -5.76
C ALA A 19 -2.83 18.70 -5.20
N GLU A 20 -3.83 19.49 -4.85
CA GLU A 20 -5.15 18.99 -4.43
C GLU A 20 -5.87 18.25 -5.58
N LEU A 21 -5.86 18.80 -6.79
CA LEU A 21 -6.38 18.13 -7.98
C LEU A 21 -5.62 16.83 -8.25
N ALA A 22 -4.29 16.83 -8.13
CA ALA A 22 -3.46 15.64 -8.33
C ALA A 22 -3.83 14.53 -7.33
N TRP A 23 -3.96 14.87 -6.04
CA TRP A 23 -4.39 13.91 -5.01
C TRP A 23 -5.83 13.44 -5.22
N TRP A 24 -6.72 14.31 -5.67
CA TRP A 24 -8.09 13.94 -5.99
C TRP A 24 -8.13 12.93 -7.15
N VAL A 25 -7.44 13.20 -8.26
CA VAL A 25 -7.34 12.29 -9.39
C VAL A 25 -6.70 10.98 -8.97
N PHE A 26 -5.60 11.03 -8.20
CA PHE A 26 -4.95 9.86 -7.65
C PHE A 26 -5.94 8.99 -6.86
N MET A 27 -6.75 9.55 -5.97
CA MET A 27 -7.71 8.77 -5.18
C MET A 27 -8.77 8.06 -6.05
N ARG A 28 -9.20 8.67 -7.17
CA ARG A 28 -10.17 8.04 -8.07
C ARG A 28 -9.55 6.94 -8.91
N VAL A 29 -8.41 7.23 -9.51
CA VAL A 29 -7.70 6.27 -10.36
C VAL A 29 -7.20 5.09 -9.53
N SER A 30 -6.50 5.35 -8.42
CA SER A 30 -6.02 4.28 -7.52
C SER A 30 -7.17 3.43 -6.97
N GLY A 31 -8.31 4.04 -6.61
CA GLY A 31 -9.48 3.29 -6.15
C GLY A 31 -10.00 2.31 -7.21
N LEU A 32 -10.08 2.74 -8.46
CA LEU A 32 -10.49 1.87 -9.57
C LEU A 32 -9.51 0.70 -9.77
N PHE A 33 -8.20 0.96 -9.78
CA PHE A 33 -7.18 -0.09 -9.86
C PHE A 33 -7.26 -1.05 -8.66
N LEU A 34 -7.47 -0.52 -7.46
CA LEU A 34 -7.53 -1.30 -6.23
C LEU A 34 -8.72 -2.25 -6.20
N VAL A 35 -9.85 -1.93 -6.82
CA VAL A 35 -10.95 -2.89 -6.97
C VAL A 35 -10.40 -4.17 -7.62
N PHE A 36 -9.77 -4.08 -8.79
CA PHE A 36 -9.26 -5.27 -9.47
C PHE A 36 -8.12 -5.95 -8.72
N LEU A 37 -7.16 -5.17 -8.20
CA LEU A 37 -5.99 -5.72 -7.49
C LEU A 37 -6.39 -6.45 -6.19
N VAL A 38 -7.26 -5.84 -5.38
CA VAL A 38 -7.71 -6.44 -4.11
C VAL A 38 -8.57 -7.67 -4.40
N PHE A 39 -9.50 -7.61 -5.35
CA PHE A 39 -10.33 -8.77 -5.69
C PHE A 39 -9.49 -9.92 -6.23
N ALA A 40 -8.55 -9.67 -7.14
CA ALA A 40 -7.65 -10.71 -7.64
C ALA A 40 -6.80 -11.30 -6.51
N HIS A 41 -6.29 -10.47 -5.59
CA HIS A 41 -5.52 -10.93 -4.44
C HIS A 41 -6.36 -11.82 -3.51
N VAL A 42 -7.56 -11.39 -3.13
CA VAL A 42 -8.46 -12.15 -2.26
C VAL A 42 -8.90 -13.45 -2.94
N PHE A 43 -9.28 -13.39 -4.21
CA PHE A 43 -9.72 -14.55 -4.98
C PHE A 43 -8.64 -15.62 -5.05
N ILE A 44 -7.41 -15.24 -5.48
CA ILE A 44 -6.32 -16.20 -5.60
C ILE A 44 -5.95 -16.79 -4.24
N ASN A 45 -5.87 -15.96 -3.19
CA ASN A 45 -5.35 -16.42 -1.90
C ASN A 45 -6.38 -17.12 -1.00
N ASN A 46 -7.68 -16.87 -1.17
CA ASN A 46 -8.72 -17.37 -0.25
C ASN A 46 -9.78 -18.24 -0.93
N ILE A 47 -10.04 -18.04 -2.23
CA ILE A 47 -11.12 -18.74 -2.94
C ILE A 47 -10.54 -19.85 -3.82
N ALA A 48 -9.44 -19.57 -4.53
CA ALA A 48 -8.81 -20.52 -5.43
C ALA A 48 -7.94 -21.58 -4.73
N ILE A 49 -7.68 -21.42 -3.43
CA ILE A 49 -6.82 -22.31 -2.64
C ILE A 49 -7.60 -22.81 -1.42
N ASN A 50 -7.41 -24.07 -1.06
CA ASN A 50 -7.89 -24.58 0.22
C ASN A 50 -6.97 -24.04 1.34
N VAL A 51 -7.50 -23.15 2.19
CA VAL A 51 -6.74 -22.55 3.30
C VAL A 51 -6.19 -23.62 4.27
N ALA A 52 -6.86 -24.76 4.39
CA ALA A 52 -6.38 -25.88 5.22
C ALA A 52 -5.10 -26.55 4.70
N THR A 53 -4.68 -26.25 3.46
CA THR A 53 -3.50 -26.81 2.81
C THR A 53 -2.38 -25.79 2.61
N VAL A 54 -2.50 -24.58 3.16
CA VAL A 54 -1.47 -23.54 3.02
C VAL A 54 -0.36 -23.78 4.06
N ASP A 55 0.81 -24.18 3.57
CA ASP A 55 2.03 -24.36 4.38
C ASP A 55 3.12 -23.35 3.98
N TYR A 56 4.25 -23.39 4.70
CA TYR A 56 5.40 -22.51 4.41
C TYR A 56 5.92 -22.69 2.98
N ASN A 57 6.01 -23.93 2.49
CA ASN A 57 6.54 -24.25 1.16
C ASN A 57 5.70 -23.64 0.04
N TYR A 58 4.38 -23.65 0.21
CA TYR A 58 3.44 -22.99 -0.70
C TYR A 58 3.72 -21.49 -0.77
N VAL A 59 3.82 -20.83 0.39
CA VAL A 59 4.05 -19.39 0.48
C VAL A 59 5.41 -19.02 -0.12
N ALA A 60 6.47 -19.74 0.22
CA ALA A 60 7.81 -19.52 -0.32
C ALA A 60 7.85 -19.70 -1.85
N THR A 61 7.23 -20.77 -2.37
CA THR A 61 7.17 -21.03 -3.82
C THR A 61 6.37 -19.95 -4.55
N ARG A 62 5.30 -19.43 -3.95
CA ARG A 62 4.49 -18.34 -4.52
C ARG A 62 5.26 -17.02 -4.52
N LEU A 63 5.86 -16.64 -3.39
CA LEU A 63 6.63 -15.40 -3.24
C LEU A 63 7.92 -15.42 -4.05
N ALA A 64 8.45 -16.59 -4.43
CA ALA A 64 9.56 -16.70 -5.37
C ALA A 64 9.20 -16.27 -6.81
N LYS A 65 7.91 -16.22 -7.18
CA LYS A 65 7.48 -15.87 -8.55
C LYS A 65 7.57 -14.36 -8.79
N PRO A 66 8.28 -13.89 -9.85
CA PRO A 66 8.39 -12.46 -10.15
C PRO A 66 7.04 -11.78 -10.40
N SER A 67 6.10 -12.48 -11.06
CA SER A 67 4.76 -11.95 -11.33
C SER A 67 3.98 -11.64 -10.04
N VAL A 68 4.11 -12.50 -9.03
CA VAL A 68 3.52 -12.29 -7.70
C VAL A 68 4.16 -11.08 -7.02
N LYS A 69 5.50 -10.99 -7.01
CA LYS A 69 6.21 -9.86 -6.41
C LYS A 69 5.81 -8.53 -7.01
N VAL A 70 5.73 -8.44 -8.34
CA VAL A 70 5.33 -7.21 -9.04
C VAL A 70 3.88 -6.86 -8.72
N PHE A 71 2.97 -7.82 -8.83
CA PHE A 71 1.55 -7.61 -8.50
C PHE A 71 1.34 -7.15 -7.05
N ASP A 72 1.94 -7.84 -6.08
CA ASP A 72 1.82 -7.51 -4.67
C ASP A 72 2.53 -6.18 -4.34
N THR A 73 3.57 -5.77 -5.08
CA THR A 73 4.20 -4.44 -4.95
C THR A 73 3.25 -3.32 -5.38
N PHE A 74 2.54 -3.48 -6.50
CA PHE A 74 1.54 -2.50 -6.94
C PHE A 74 0.36 -2.44 -5.97
N LEU A 75 -0.13 -3.59 -5.51
CA LEU A 75 -1.18 -3.65 -4.50
C LEU A 75 -0.75 -2.97 -3.19
N LEU A 76 0.45 -3.28 -2.67
CA LEU A 76 1.02 -2.65 -1.48
C LEU A 76 1.12 -1.13 -1.64
N GLY A 77 1.75 -0.67 -2.71
CA GLY A 77 1.95 0.77 -2.95
C GLY A 77 0.63 1.54 -3.09
N LEU A 78 -0.27 1.06 -3.94
CA LEU A 78 -1.55 1.72 -4.17
C LEU A 78 -2.46 1.66 -2.94
N ALA A 79 -2.54 0.52 -2.25
CA ALA A 79 -3.39 0.36 -1.08
C ALA A 79 -2.90 1.23 0.07
N MET A 80 -1.59 1.25 0.33
CA MET A 80 -1.01 2.09 1.37
C MET A 80 -1.21 3.58 1.07
N LEU A 81 -0.86 4.05 -0.13
CA LEU A 81 -1.02 5.46 -0.47
C LEU A 81 -2.49 5.89 -0.47
N HIS A 82 -3.39 5.08 -1.01
CA HIS A 82 -4.84 5.35 -1.01
C HIS A 82 -5.41 5.36 0.41
N GLY A 83 -5.12 4.33 1.20
CA GLY A 83 -5.61 4.18 2.57
C GLY A 83 -5.10 5.28 3.49
N VAL A 84 -3.81 5.61 3.43
CA VAL A 84 -3.20 6.68 4.26
C VAL A 84 -3.74 8.04 3.89
N ASN A 85 -3.89 8.34 2.59
CA ASN A 85 -4.48 9.60 2.15
C ASN A 85 -5.94 9.73 2.59
N GLY A 86 -6.73 8.66 2.46
CA GLY A 86 -8.11 8.60 2.95
C GLY A 86 -8.20 8.80 4.47
N LEU A 87 -7.38 8.09 5.23
CA LEU A 87 -7.40 8.20 6.69
C LEU A 87 -6.93 9.58 7.18
N ARG A 88 -6.00 10.24 6.47
CA ARG A 88 -5.61 11.62 6.77
C ARG A 88 -6.81 12.57 6.69
N VAL A 89 -7.67 12.41 5.68
CA VAL A 89 -8.90 13.21 5.52
C VAL A 89 -9.87 12.90 6.66
N VAL A 90 -10.14 11.61 6.94
CA VAL A 90 -11.01 11.19 8.04
C VAL A 90 -10.55 11.75 9.38
N ILE A 91 -9.24 11.70 9.69
CA ILE A 91 -8.66 12.29 10.91
C ILE A 91 -8.88 13.80 10.94
N GLY A 92 -8.68 14.46 9.80
CA GLY A 92 -8.91 15.90 9.63
C GLY A 92 -10.33 16.32 9.99
N ASP A 93 -11.31 15.52 9.58
CA ASP A 93 -12.74 15.81 9.75
C ASP A 93 -13.26 15.42 11.14
N ASN A 94 -12.71 14.37 11.75
CA ASN A 94 -13.22 13.81 13.01
C ASN A 94 -12.50 14.36 14.26
N ILE A 95 -11.22 14.75 14.18
CA ILE A 95 -10.46 15.21 15.35
C ILE A 95 -10.39 16.74 15.39
N ARG A 96 -11.19 17.35 16.28
CA ARG A 96 -11.28 18.81 16.44
C ARG A 96 -10.12 19.42 17.23
N ARG A 97 -9.51 18.67 18.16
CA ARG A 97 -8.40 19.16 19.01
C ARG A 97 -7.09 19.18 18.19
N PRO A 98 -6.44 20.35 18.00
CA PRO A 98 -5.31 20.47 17.07
C PRO A 98 -4.09 19.65 17.50
N GLY A 99 -3.75 19.64 18.80
CA GLY A 99 -2.63 18.85 19.32
C GLY A 99 -2.84 17.34 19.17
N LEU A 100 -4.04 16.84 19.48
CA LEU A 100 -4.38 15.44 19.29
C LEU A 100 -4.34 15.04 17.80
N ARG A 101 -4.92 15.88 16.93
CA ARG A 101 -4.91 15.64 15.48
C ARG A 101 -3.50 15.52 14.93
N PHE A 102 -2.59 16.40 15.34
CA PHE A 102 -1.18 16.35 14.95
C PHE A 102 -0.54 15.01 15.33
N TRP A 103 -0.66 14.59 16.59
CA TRP A 103 -0.05 13.34 17.05
C TRP A 103 -0.65 12.11 16.36
N VAL A 104 -1.97 12.09 16.14
CA VAL A 104 -2.62 10.99 15.40
C VAL A 104 -2.12 10.93 13.95
N GLN A 105 -1.93 12.07 13.29
CA GLN A 105 -1.35 12.11 11.94
C GLN A 105 0.12 11.64 11.93
N VAL A 106 0.92 12.03 12.92
CA VAL A 106 2.31 11.53 13.05
C VAL A 106 2.32 10.00 13.20
N VAL A 107 1.49 9.46 14.09
CA VAL A 107 1.38 8.01 14.29
C VAL A 107 0.95 7.31 13.01
N LEU A 108 -0.05 7.84 12.30
CA LEU A 108 -0.48 7.30 11.01
C LEU A 108 0.70 7.20 10.04
N ILE A 109 1.46 8.28 9.86
CA ILE A 109 2.58 8.29 8.91
C ILE A 109 3.69 7.31 9.35
N VAL A 110 4.09 7.33 10.62
CA VAL A 110 5.16 6.45 11.14
C VAL A 110 4.80 4.97 10.97
N VAL A 111 3.59 4.58 11.39
CA VAL A 111 3.11 3.20 11.25
C VAL A 111 3.04 2.80 9.78
N SER A 112 2.55 3.70 8.92
CA SER A 112 2.42 3.41 7.49
C SER A 112 3.77 3.22 6.80
N VAL A 113 4.75 4.06 7.12
CA VAL A 113 6.11 3.91 6.60
C VAL A 113 6.72 2.60 7.09
N GLY A 114 6.55 2.26 8.37
CA GLY A 114 7.02 0.98 8.92
C GLY A 114 6.43 -0.23 8.19
N ILE A 115 5.11 -0.25 8.00
CA ILE A 115 4.41 -1.32 7.26
C ILE A 115 4.88 -1.37 5.80
N PHE A 116 5.03 -0.23 5.13
CA PHE A 116 5.47 -0.18 3.75
C PHE A 116 6.89 -0.72 3.58
N VAL A 117 7.82 -0.30 4.44
CA VAL A 117 9.21 -0.80 4.43
C VAL A 117 9.24 -2.29 4.69
N ALA A 118 8.55 -2.77 5.73
CA ALA A 118 8.47 -4.19 6.04
C ALA A 118 7.89 -5.01 4.87
N GLY A 119 6.83 -4.50 4.22
CA GLY A 119 6.23 -5.14 3.04
C GLY A 119 7.18 -5.20 1.84
N VAL A 120 7.86 -4.09 1.52
CA VAL A 120 8.86 -4.06 0.43
C VAL A 120 10.03 -5.00 0.73
N MET A 121 10.55 -4.99 1.97
CA MET A 121 11.59 -5.93 2.39
C MET A 121 11.14 -7.38 2.26
N THR A 122 9.91 -7.68 2.66
CA THR A 122 9.33 -9.02 2.49
C THR A 122 9.37 -9.43 1.02
N LEU A 123 8.90 -8.60 0.11
CA LEU A 123 8.87 -8.95 -1.32
C LEU A 123 10.25 -9.05 -1.97
N TRP A 124 11.20 -8.19 -1.60
CA TRP A 124 12.43 -7.99 -2.37
C TRP A 124 13.74 -8.33 -1.65
N ALA A 125 13.79 -8.28 -0.32
CA ALA A 125 15.03 -8.51 0.43
C ALA A 125 15.31 -10.00 0.71
N PHE A 126 14.30 -10.87 0.67
CA PHE A 126 14.46 -12.29 0.98
C PHE A 126 14.46 -13.19 -0.26
N SER A 127 15.40 -14.16 -0.29
CA SER A 127 15.44 -15.24 -1.28
C SER A 127 14.58 -16.40 -0.82
N TYR A 128 13.32 -16.40 -1.24
CA TYR A 128 12.37 -17.48 -0.91
C TYR A 128 12.70 -18.83 -1.56
N ARG A 129 13.48 -18.83 -2.64
CA ARG A 129 13.89 -20.06 -3.32
C ARG A 129 14.89 -20.83 -2.46
N GLU A 130 15.95 -20.17 -2.02
CA GLU A 130 17.00 -20.79 -1.19
C GLU A 130 16.47 -21.29 0.16
N MET A 131 15.60 -20.53 0.82
CA MET A 131 14.95 -20.97 2.06
C MET A 131 14.04 -22.19 1.86
N GLY A 132 13.29 -22.24 0.76
CA GLY A 132 12.43 -23.39 0.45
C GLY A 132 13.24 -24.65 0.15
N ASP A 133 14.35 -24.53 -0.56
CA ASP A 133 15.23 -25.65 -0.89
C ASP A 133 15.96 -26.18 0.35
N ALA A 134 16.43 -25.29 1.24
CA ALA A 134 17.05 -25.69 2.51
C ALA A 134 16.11 -26.50 3.42
N ILE A 135 14.82 -26.13 3.50
CA ILE A 135 13.84 -26.88 4.29
C ILE A 135 13.56 -28.25 3.67
N ARG A 136 13.48 -28.34 2.34
CA ARG A 136 13.32 -29.62 1.64
C ARG A 136 14.47 -30.56 1.95
N ASP A 137 15.70 -30.07 1.86
CA ASP A 137 16.91 -30.85 2.15
C ASP A 137 16.94 -31.37 3.60
N LEU A 138 16.56 -30.53 4.58
CA LEU A 138 16.45 -30.94 5.98
C LEU A 138 15.37 -32.01 6.20
N THR A 139 14.34 -32.05 5.36
CA THR A 139 13.21 -32.98 5.51
C THR A 139 13.39 -34.26 4.68
N SER A 140 14.19 -34.22 3.61
CA SER A 140 14.51 -35.38 2.75
C SER A 140 15.68 -36.24 3.25
N GLY A 141 16.37 -35.81 4.32
CA GLY A 141 17.51 -36.51 4.92
C GLY A 141 17.17 -37.65 5.89
N HIS A 142 15.89 -38.05 5.99
CA HIS A 142 15.41 -39.17 6.79
C HIS A 142 14.60 -40.15 5.94
#